data_AF-A0A087DCE7-F1
#
_entry.id   AF-A0A087DCE7-F1
#
_cell.length_a   1.000
_cell.length_b   1.000
_cell.length_c   1.000
_cell.angle_alpha   90.00
_cell.angle_beta   90.00
_cell.angle_gamma   90.00
#
_symmetry.space_group_name_H-M   'P 1'
#
loop_
_entity.id
_entity.type
_entity.pdbx_description
1 polymer ?
#
loop_
_entity_poly.entity_id
_entity_poly.type
_entity_poly.pdbx_seq_one_letter_code
_entity_poly.pdbx_strand_id
1 'polypeptide(L)'
;MGALARIETDTRVTIRQLTRKPRGWHLGQEDMESPLLDILPDRYADRYDRDFAYRMLGSIIRLRERLNEPHADHHAHSVIEEILIRSAIRDIEQDTHEDPDSLEDWLEDWLGDLDIDLLYDPRQDENMLGSGYGNGTGDMRFNHWFDDQYWTDNEENEGTE
;
A
#
# COMPACT_ATOMS: atom_id res chain seq x y z
N MET A 1 -15.32 11.01 -2.37
CA MET A 1 -14.47 10.57 -1.25
C MET A 1 -13.19 10.04 -1.89
N GLY A 2 -12.00 10.51 -1.50
CA GLY A 2 -10.76 10.01 -2.12
C GLY A 2 -10.54 8.51 -1.87
N ALA A 3 -9.87 7.82 -2.80
CA ALA A 3 -9.68 6.36 -2.77
C ALA A 3 -9.06 5.84 -1.45
N LEU A 4 -8.02 6.50 -0.93
CA LEU A 4 -7.43 6.15 0.37
C LEU A 4 -8.41 6.29 1.56
N ALA A 5 -9.38 7.20 1.49
CA ALA A 5 -10.39 7.34 2.53
C ALA A 5 -11.40 6.16 2.51
N ARG A 6 -11.65 5.59 1.33
CA ARG A 6 -12.43 4.36 1.18
C ARG A 6 -11.69 3.17 1.79
N ILE A 7 -10.43 2.97 1.41
CA ILE A 7 -9.57 1.90 1.96
C ILE A 7 -9.44 2.03 3.49
N GLU A 8 -9.30 3.25 4.03
CA GLU A 8 -9.30 3.49 5.47
C GLU A 8 -10.61 3.02 6.13
N THR A 9 -11.75 3.34 5.52
CA THR A 9 -13.08 2.96 6.02
C THR A 9 -13.22 1.43 6.06
N ASP A 10 -12.82 0.76 4.99
CA ASP A 10 -12.86 -0.69 4.87
C ASP A 10 -11.91 -1.38 5.85
N THR A 11 -10.74 -0.78 6.07
CA THR A 11 -9.79 -1.24 7.11
C THR A 11 -10.40 -1.14 8.50
N ARG A 12 -11.08 -0.02 8.83
CA ARG A 12 -11.77 0.16 10.11
C ARG A 12 -12.93 -0.82 10.29
N VAL A 13 -13.69 -1.13 9.23
CA VAL A 13 -14.74 -2.16 9.27
C VAL A 13 -14.13 -3.52 9.56
N THR A 14 -13.05 -3.87 8.87
CA THR A 14 -12.34 -5.15 9.04
C THR A 14 -11.78 -5.31 10.45
N ILE A 15 -11.15 -4.26 11.00
CA ILE A 15 -10.72 -4.22 12.40
C ILE A 15 -11.91 -4.47 13.36
N ARG A 16 -13.06 -3.83 13.12
CA ARG A 16 -14.26 -4.04 13.95
C ARG A 16 -14.79 -5.47 13.88
N GLN A 17 -14.69 -6.13 12.72
CA GLN A 17 -15.05 -7.55 12.60
C GLN A 17 -14.05 -8.42 13.38
N LEU A 18 -12.74 -8.26 13.15
CA LEU A 18 -11.68 -9.03 13.82
C LEU A 18 -11.67 -8.83 15.35
N THR A 19 -12.06 -7.65 15.83
CA THR A 19 -12.16 -7.35 17.27
C THR A 19 -13.27 -8.12 17.97
N ARG A 20 -14.32 -8.52 17.24
CA ARG A 20 -15.43 -9.34 17.75
C ARG A 20 -15.13 -10.84 17.73
N LYS A 21 -14.04 -11.25 17.06
CA LYS A 21 -13.64 -12.65 16.94
C LYS A 21 -12.63 -13.06 18.03
N PRO A 22 -12.51 -14.36 18.33
CA PRO A 22 -11.46 -14.90 19.20
C PRO A 22 -10.05 -14.49 18.77
N ARG A 23 -9.11 -14.48 19.73
CA ARG A 23 -7.70 -14.22 19.44
C ARG A 23 -7.16 -15.27 18.46
N GLY A 24 -6.36 -14.84 17.49
CA GLY A 24 -5.81 -15.69 16.43
C GLY A 24 -6.67 -15.79 15.17
N TRP A 25 -7.84 -15.13 15.13
CA TRP A 25 -8.59 -14.96 13.88
C TRP A 25 -7.87 -14.02 12.92
N HIS A 26 -7.98 -14.35 11.63
CA HIS A 26 -7.41 -13.66 10.48
C HIS A 26 -8.41 -13.66 9.31
N LEU A 27 -8.09 -12.96 8.23
CA LEU A 27 -9.01 -12.79 7.09
C LEU A 27 -9.23 -14.06 6.26
N GLY A 28 -8.29 -15.00 6.25
CA GLY A 28 -8.43 -16.29 5.55
C GLY A 28 -9.38 -17.30 6.21
N GLN A 29 -10.14 -16.91 7.23
CA GLN A 29 -11.17 -17.76 7.82
C GLN A 29 -12.42 -17.75 6.93
N GLU A 30 -13.06 -18.90 6.69
CA GLU A 30 -14.23 -19.00 5.79
C GLU A 30 -15.39 -18.07 6.21
N ASP A 31 -15.54 -17.81 7.51
CA ASP A 31 -16.55 -16.89 8.07
C ASP A 31 -16.14 -15.41 8.07
N MET A 32 -15.01 -15.05 7.45
CA MET A 32 -14.52 -13.68 7.34
C MET A 32 -14.68 -13.15 5.91
N GLU A 33 -15.63 -12.24 5.73
CA GLU A 33 -15.74 -11.42 4.53
C GLU A 33 -15.17 -10.03 4.83
N SER A 34 -14.08 -9.67 4.14
CA SER A 34 -13.41 -8.39 4.31
C SER A 34 -13.08 -7.76 2.95
N PRO A 35 -13.41 -6.47 2.73
CA PRO A 35 -13.01 -5.75 1.52
C PRO A 35 -11.49 -5.61 1.39
N LEU A 36 -10.71 -5.87 2.45
CA LEU A 36 -9.25 -5.84 2.36
C LEU A 36 -8.70 -6.99 1.50
N LEU A 37 -9.44 -8.08 1.34
CA LEU A 37 -9.03 -9.18 0.45
C LEU A 37 -9.08 -8.77 -1.03
N ASP A 38 -9.79 -7.70 -1.39
CA ASP A 38 -9.81 -7.20 -2.78
C ASP A 38 -8.50 -6.49 -3.16
N ILE A 39 -7.72 -6.06 -2.16
CA ILE A 39 -6.48 -5.29 -2.34
C ILE A 39 -5.23 -6.01 -1.85
N LEU A 40 -5.38 -7.03 -1.01
CA LEU A 40 -4.27 -7.80 -0.45
C LEU A 40 -4.10 -9.15 -1.19
N PRO A 41 -2.87 -9.67 -1.32
CA PRO A 41 -2.64 -11.01 -1.86
C PRO A 41 -3.33 -12.11 -1.03
N ASP A 42 -4.13 -12.97 -1.66
CA ASP A 42 -4.86 -14.06 -0.99
C ASP A 42 -3.94 -15.07 -0.28
N ARG A 43 -2.72 -15.27 -0.80
CA ARG A 43 -1.77 -16.26 -0.26
C ARG A 43 -1.35 -16.02 1.20
N TYR A 44 -1.54 -14.81 1.72
CA TYR A 44 -1.25 -14.48 3.12
C TYR A 44 -2.53 -14.18 3.92
N ALA A 45 -3.70 -14.61 3.45
CA ALA A 45 -4.96 -14.40 4.15
C ALA A 45 -4.95 -14.97 5.59
N ASP A 46 -4.18 -16.04 5.82
CA ASP A 46 -3.92 -16.63 7.14
C ASP A 46 -3.05 -15.79 8.07
N ARG A 47 -2.42 -14.74 7.55
CA ARG A 47 -1.51 -13.82 8.26
C ARG A 47 -2.12 -12.44 8.51
N TYR A 48 -3.21 -12.09 7.82
CA TYR A 48 -3.92 -10.82 8.01
C TYR A 48 -4.78 -10.88 9.27
N ASP A 49 -4.15 -10.78 10.42
CA ASP A 49 -4.82 -10.73 11.71
C ASP A 49 -5.16 -9.30 12.14
N ARG A 50 -5.62 -9.17 13.39
CA ARG A 50 -5.96 -7.86 13.98
C ARG A 50 -4.77 -6.91 14.01
N ASP A 51 -3.58 -7.40 14.34
CA ASP A 51 -2.39 -6.57 14.48
C ASP A 51 -1.93 -6.08 13.11
N PHE A 52 -1.97 -6.95 12.10
CA PHE A 52 -1.78 -6.56 10.70
C PHE A 52 -2.72 -5.42 10.29
N ALA A 53 -4.04 -5.59 10.52
CA ALA A 53 -5.03 -4.59 10.11
C ALA A 53 -4.82 -3.24 10.81
N TYR A 54 -4.41 -3.22 12.09
CA TYR A 54 -4.07 -1.98 12.79
C TYR A 54 -2.79 -1.32 12.25
N ARG A 55 -1.76 -2.10 11.92
CA ARG A 55 -0.54 -1.56 11.29
C ARG A 55 -0.86 -0.94 9.94
N MET A 56 -1.68 -1.62 9.13
CA MET A 56 -2.14 -1.11 7.84
C MET A 56 -2.95 0.18 8.00
N LEU A 57 -3.85 0.27 8.99
CA LEU A 57 -4.54 1.52 9.30
C LEU A 57 -3.57 2.67 9.63
N GLY A 58 -2.51 2.37 10.39
CA GLY A 58 -1.45 3.33 10.68
C GLY A 58 -0.73 3.82 9.42
N SER A 59 -0.36 2.90 8.52
CA SER A 59 0.25 3.25 7.24
C SER A 59 -0.67 4.10 6.36
N ILE A 60 -1.97 3.76 6.28
CA ILE A 60 -2.96 4.56 5.52
C ILE A 60 -3.02 6.00 6.04
N ILE A 61 -3.09 6.19 7.36
CA ILE A 61 -3.19 7.54 7.95
C ILE A 61 -1.92 8.36 7.63
N ARG A 62 -0.73 7.78 7.82
CA ARG A 62 0.54 8.47 7.53
C ARG A 62 0.71 8.78 6.06
N LEU A 63 0.39 7.81 5.19
CA LEU A 63 0.43 7.99 3.74
C LEU A 63 -0.52 9.12 3.33
N ARG A 64 -1.75 9.14 3.86
CA ARG A 64 -2.70 10.22 3.58
C ARG A 64 -2.17 11.57 4.05
N GLU A 65 -1.59 11.67 5.23
CA GLU A 65 -0.99 12.91 5.73
C GLU A 65 0.11 13.38 4.77
N ARG A 66 1.01 12.47 4.37
CA ARG A 66 2.12 12.74 3.44
C ARG A 66 1.65 13.19 2.05
N LEU A 67 0.70 12.50 1.43
CA LEU A 67 0.18 12.85 0.10
C LEU A 67 -0.66 14.16 0.09
N ASN A 68 -1.01 14.71 1.25
CA ASN A 68 -1.67 16.01 1.35
C ASN A 68 -0.66 17.17 1.53
N GLU A 69 0.63 16.88 1.67
CA GLU A 69 1.69 17.88 1.77
C GLU A 69 2.25 18.20 0.38
N PRO A 70 2.04 19.40 -0.17
CA PRO A 70 2.38 19.72 -1.58
C PRO A 70 3.85 19.64 -1.98
N HIS A 71 4.75 19.44 -1.01
CA HIS A 71 6.20 19.40 -1.19
C HIS A 71 6.82 18.18 -0.53
N ALA A 72 6.00 17.22 -0.08
CA ALA A 72 6.51 16.01 0.53
C ALA A 72 7.04 15.05 -0.54
N ASP A 73 7.92 14.17 -0.07
CA ASP A 73 8.40 13.03 -0.83
C ASP A 73 7.25 12.02 -1.02
N HIS A 74 6.77 11.86 -2.25
CA HIS A 74 5.62 10.99 -2.57
C HIS A 74 6.02 9.52 -2.79
N HIS A 75 7.28 9.18 -2.50
CA HIS A 75 7.78 7.82 -2.59
C HIS A 75 7.05 6.89 -1.61
N ALA A 76 6.92 5.62 -2.00
CA ALA A 76 6.49 4.56 -1.09
C ALA A 76 7.66 4.19 -0.17
N HIS A 77 7.41 4.10 1.14
CA HIS A 77 8.45 3.76 2.13
C HIS A 77 8.39 2.29 2.56
N SER A 78 7.35 1.56 2.16
CA SER A 78 7.16 0.16 2.50
C SER A 78 6.27 -0.54 1.48
N VAL A 79 6.36 -1.87 1.39
CA VAL A 79 5.51 -2.66 0.49
C VAL A 79 4.02 -2.42 0.75
N ILE A 80 3.61 -2.23 2.01
CA ILE A 80 2.20 -1.93 2.29
C ILE A 80 1.79 -0.58 1.70
N GLU A 81 2.66 0.42 1.67
CA GLU A 81 2.35 1.70 1.03
C GLU A 81 2.27 1.54 -0.48
N GLU A 82 3.13 0.74 -1.12
CA GLU A 82 2.98 0.43 -2.55
C GLU A 82 1.64 -0.20 -2.86
N ILE A 83 1.22 -1.22 -2.08
CA ILE A 83 -0.08 -1.88 -2.24
C ILE A 83 -1.22 -0.86 -2.10
N LEU A 84 -1.13 0.05 -1.11
CA LEU A 84 -2.15 1.06 -0.85
C LEU A 84 -2.23 2.10 -1.98
N ILE A 85 -1.09 2.59 -2.46
CA ILE A 85 -1.01 3.55 -3.57
C ILE A 85 -1.55 2.89 -4.83
N ARG A 86 -1.08 1.70 -5.19
CA ARG A 86 -1.54 0.95 -6.37
C ARG A 86 -3.04 0.68 -6.32
N SER A 87 -3.56 0.32 -5.14
CA SER A 87 -5.00 0.10 -4.96
C SER A 87 -5.79 1.40 -5.11
N ALA A 88 -5.27 2.52 -4.61
CA ALA A 88 -5.90 3.82 -4.74
C ALA A 88 -5.92 4.32 -6.19
N ILE A 89 -4.82 4.15 -6.94
CA ILE A 89 -4.73 4.47 -8.37
C ILE A 89 -5.78 3.66 -9.14
N ARG A 90 -5.84 2.35 -8.91
CA ARG A 90 -6.83 1.48 -9.58
C ARG A 90 -8.27 1.88 -9.27
N ASP A 91 -8.55 2.30 -8.04
CA ASP A 91 -9.88 2.78 -7.68
C ASP A 91 -10.26 4.04 -8.46
N ILE A 92 -9.29 4.91 -8.72
CA ILE A 92 -9.47 6.12 -9.54
C ILE A 92 -9.62 5.74 -11.01
N GLU A 93 -8.76 4.87 -11.56
CA GLU A 93 -8.86 4.34 -12.92
C GLU A 93 -10.24 3.73 -13.22
N GLN A 94 -10.85 3.06 -12.24
CA GLN A 94 -12.17 2.44 -12.38
C GLN A 94 -13.34 3.43 -12.27
N ASP A 95 -13.18 4.53 -11.53
CA ASP A 95 -14.23 5.55 -11.32
C ASP A 95 -14.18 6.63 -12.41
N THR A 96 -12.99 6.92 -12.94
CA THR A 96 -12.75 7.87 -14.02
C THR A 96 -13.27 7.34 -15.35
N HIS A 97 -14.08 8.16 -16.03
CA HIS A 97 -14.53 7.94 -17.41
C HIS A 97 -13.69 8.72 -18.42
N GLU A 98 -12.61 9.37 -17.97
CA GLU A 98 -11.73 10.20 -18.78
C GLU A 98 -10.71 9.37 -19.57
N ASP A 99 -10.08 10.04 -20.54
CA ASP A 99 -9.03 9.47 -21.39
C ASP A 99 -7.84 9.02 -20.53
N PRO A 100 -7.30 7.80 -20.70
CA PRO A 100 -6.11 7.31 -19.99
C PRO A 100 -4.96 8.33 -19.90
N ASP A 101 -4.71 9.06 -20.99
CA ASP A 101 -3.64 10.06 -21.06
C ASP A 101 -3.85 11.22 -20.05
N SER A 102 -5.11 11.58 -19.78
CA SER A 102 -5.45 12.63 -18.80
C SER A 102 -5.29 12.18 -17.36
N LEU A 103 -5.42 10.88 -17.10
CA LEU A 103 -5.20 10.30 -15.79
C LEU A 103 -3.71 10.17 -15.50
N GLU A 104 -2.91 9.78 -16.50
CA GLU A 104 -1.46 9.70 -16.40
C GLU A 104 -0.85 11.08 -16.09
N ASP A 105 -1.23 12.12 -16.84
CA ASP A 105 -0.79 13.51 -16.57
C ASP A 105 -1.16 13.98 -15.15
N TRP A 106 -2.36 13.62 -14.67
CA TRP A 106 -2.80 13.98 -13.30
C TRP A 106 -2.02 13.21 -12.23
N LEU A 107 -1.71 11.94 -12.48
CA LEU A 107 -0.92 11.10 -11.58
C LEU A 107 0.52 11.59 -11.51
N GLU A 108 1.13 12.00 -12.63
CA GLU A 108 2.47 12.61 -12.64
C GLU A 108 2.50 13.93 -11.85
N ASP A 109 1.50 14.82 -12.03
CA ASP A 109 1.41 16.08 -11.26
C ASP A 109 1.22 15.83 -9.75
N TRP A 110 0.48 14.79 -9.38
CA TRP A 110 0.15 14.51 -7.98
C TRP A 110 1.22 13.67 -7.25
N LEU A 111 1.76 12.65 -7.90
CA LEU A 111 2.71 11.69 -7.31
C LEU A 111 4.16 12.02 -7.66
N GLY A 112 4.39 13.03 -8.51
CA GLY A 112 5.71 13.52 -8.89
C GLY A 112 6.56 12.42 -9.51
N ASP A 113 7.72 12.18 -8.93
CA ASP A 113 8.73 11.23 -9.43
C ASP A 113 8.42 9.76 -9.07
N LEU A 114 7.25 9.45 -8.52
CA LEU A 114 6.88 8.07 -8.20
C LEU A 114 6.68 7.26 -9.48
N ASP A 115 7.55 6.27 -9.68
CA ASP A 115 7.44 5.33 -10.79
C ASP A 115 6.33 4.30 -10.52
N ILE A 116 5.13 4.60 -11.05
CA ILE A 116 3.91 3.80 -10.84
C ILE A 116 4.04 2.39 -11.40
N ASP A 117 4.80 2.22 -12.48
CA ASP A 117 5.04 0.92 -13.11
C ASP A 117 5.89 -0.02 -12.23
N LEU A 118 6.64 0.56 -11.28
CA LEU A 118 7.45 -0.19 -10.34
C LEU A 118 6.70 -0.54 -9.05
N LEU A 119 5.50 -0.01 -8.82
CA LEU A 119 4.71 -0.34 -7.63
C LEU A 119 4.28 -1.80 -7.66
N TYR A 120 4.43 -2.49 -6.53
CA TYR A 120 3.93 -3.85 -6.40
C TYR A 120 2.40 -3.94 -6.56
N ASP A 121 1.97 -4.74 -7.53
CA ASP A 121 0.56 -5.08 -7.75
C ASP A 121 0.28 -6.55 -7.36
N PRO A 122 -0.39 -6.78 -6.22
CA PRO A 122 -0.84 -8.10 -5.78
C PRO A 122 -1.57 -8.95 -6.82
N ARG A 123 -2.24 -8.33 -7.81
CA ARG A 123 -3.01 -9.06 -8.83
C ARG A 123 -2.16 -9.55 -10.00
N GLN A 124 -0.97 -9.00 -10.19
CA GLN A 124 0.00 -9.45 -11.20
C GLN A 124 0.96 -10.52 -10.63
N ASP A 125 0.82 -10.85 -9.35
CA ASP A 125 1.78 -11.64 -8.59
C ASP A 125 1.57 -13.17 -8.67
N GLU A 126 1.47 -13.70 -9.89
CA GLU A 126 1.76 -15.13 -10.14
C GLU A 126 3.23 -15.36 -10.57
N ASN A 127 3.98 -14.32 -10.98
CA ASN A 127 5.32 -14.47 -11.58
C ASN A 127 6.44 -13.54 -11.05
N MET A 128 6.17 -12.55 -10.19
CA MET A 128 7.20 -11.56 -9.80
C MET A 128 8.18 -12.06 -8.73
N LEU A 129 7.79 -12.98 -7.85
CA LEU A 129 8.64 -13.46 -6.75
C LEU A 129 9.85 -14.32 -7.18
N GLY A 130 9.90 -14.80 -8.42
CA GLY A 130 10.96 -15.67 -8.92
C GLY A 130 12.09 -14.97 -9.67
N SER A 131 11.93 -13.69 -10.01
CA SER A 131 12.70 -13.10 -11.10
C SER A 131 13.88 -12.22 -10.67
N GLY A 132 13.97 -11.81 -9.40
CA GLY A 132 15.06 -10.95 -8.94
C GLY A 132 15.20 -9.65 -9.76
N TYR A 133 14.15 -9.22 -10.46
CA TYR A 133 14.10 -7.93 -11.12
C TYR A 133 13.85 -6.87 -10.05
N GLY A 134 14.95 -6.50 -9.39
CA GLY A 134 15.06 -5.22 -8.72
C GLY A 134 15.14 -4.13 -9.77
N ASN A 135 14.14 -3.26 -9.75
CA ASN A 135 14.32 -1.82 -9.66
C ASN A 135 12.98 -1.33 -9.14
N GLY A 136 12.92 -0.89 -7.88
CA GLY A 136 11.73 -0.27 -7.30
C GLY A 136 11.27 -0.80 -5.95
N THR A 137 11.39 -2.11 -5.67
CA THR A 137 10.57 -2.68 -4.60
C THR A 137 11.40 -3.47 -3.58
N GLY A 138 11.40 -3.08 -2.30
CA GLY A 138 12.16 -3.67 -1.22
C GLY A 138 11.73 -5.11 -0.87
N ASP A 139 12.04 -5.54 0.34
CA ASP A 139 11.83 -6.92 0.78
C ASP A 139 10.35 -7.33 0.82
N MET A 140 9.95 -8.06 -0.23
CA MET A 140 8.59 -8.56 -0.46
C MET A 140 8.13 -9.68 0.48
N ARG A 141 9.02 -10.20 1.32
CA ARG A 141 8.62 -11.21 2.32
C ARG A 141 7.64 -10.54 3.29
N PHE A 142 6.49 -11.19 3.51
CA PHE A 142 5.38 -10.65 4.32
C PHE A 142 5.79 -9.98 5.64
N ASN A 143 6.79 -10.53 6.33
CA ASN A 143 7.25 -9.98 7.62
C ASN A 143 7.87 -8.58 7.52
N HIS A 144 8.35 -8.20 6.34
CA HIS A 144 9.03 -6.94 6.07
C HIS A 144 8.10 -5.87 5.46
N TRP A 145 6.83 -6.18 5.20
CA TRP A 145 5.93 -5.29 4.45
C TRP A 145 5.70 -3.89 5.04
N PHE A 146 5.98 -3.71 6.31
CA PHE A 146 5.83 -2.44 7.02
C PHE A 146 7.18 -1.84 7.43
N ASP A 147 8.27 -2.49 7.07
CA ASP A 147 9.60 -1.96 7.32
C ASP A 147 9.81 -0.76 6.42
N ASP A 148 10.58 0.20 6.90
CA ASP A 148 11.05 1.31 6.08
C ASP A 148 12.18 0.78 5.20
N GLN A 149 11.87 0.55 3.93
CA GLN A 149 12.74 -0.20 3.00
C GLN A 149 13.43 0.71 1.97
N TYR A 150 13.02 1.97 1.87
CA TYR A 150 13.50 2.90 0.85
C TYR A 150 14.08 4.11 1.57
N TRP A 151 15.30 3.94 2.07
CA TRP A 151 16.03 5.02 2.71
C TRP A 151 16.55 5.99 1.63
N THR A 152 16.25 7.28 1.75
CA THR A 152 16.97 8.34 1.04
C THR A 152 18.11 8.82 1.94
N ASP A 153 19.35 8.54 1.54
CA ASP A 153 20.54 9.21 2.09
C ASP A 153 20.37 10.72 1.89
N ASN A 154 20.10 11.44 2.97
CA ASN A 154 20.34 12.88 3.02
C ASN A 154 20.88 13.30 4.39
N GLU A 155 21.96 12.65 4.81
CA GLU A 155 22.98 13.31 5.60
C GLU A 155 24.33 13.06 4.91
N GLU A 156 24.62 13.90 3.92
CA GLU A 156 26.01 14.19 3.60
C GLU A 156 26.70 14.64 4.89
N ASN A 157 27.65 13.81 5.28
CA ASN A 157 28.59 13.98 6.35
C ASN A 157 29.37 15.30 6.17
N GLU A 158 28.84 16.43 6.65
CA GLU A 158 29.64 17.64 6.93
C GLU A 158 30.48 17.41 8.20
N GLY A 159 31.37 16.43 8.11
CA GLY A 159 32.38 16.10 9.09
C GLY A 159 33.76 16.51 8.61
N THR A 160 34.13 17.76 8.89
CA THR A 160 35.49 18.25 9.15
C THR A 160 36.63 17.87 8.18
N GLU A 161 37.14 18.87 7.45
CA GLU A 161 38.59 19.08 7.26
C GLU A 161 38.97 20.53 7.63
#